data_AF-A0A651E5T2-F1
#
_entry.id   AF-A0A651E5T2-F1
#
_cell.length_a   1.000
_cell.length_b   1.000
_cell.length_c   1.000
_cell.angle_alpha   90.00
_cell.angle_beta   90.00
_cell.angle_gamma   90.00
#
_symmetry.space_group_name_H-M   'P 1'
#
loop_
_entity.id
_entity.type
_entity.pdbx_description
1 polymer ?
#
loop_
_entity_poly.entity_id
_entity_poly.type
_entity_poly.pdbx_seq_one_letter_code
_entity_poly.pdbx_strand_id
1 'polypeptide(L)' 'MSTGVPGVPRRFTVRGTRYEVVRVLGTRKDTGPCTSGSDERYVRRHFFDIETTTGERMTLRVSRGTKQDWSVEQ' A
#
# COMPACT_ATOMS: atom_id res chain seq x y z
N MET A 1 -6.11 17.12 11.86
CA MET A 1 -6.85 16.26 10.90
C MET A 1 -5.84 15.50 10.05
N SER A 2 -6.17 14.28 9.62
CA SER A 2 -5.19 13.26 9.21
C SER A 2 -4.51 13.58 7.87
N THR A 3 -3.23 13.94 7.88
CA THR A 3 -2.34 14.00 6.70
C THR A 3 -2.02 12.59 6.18
N GLY A 4 -3.04 11.79 5.86
CA GLY A 4 -2.91 10.51 5.19
C GLY A 4 -3.69 10.57 3.90
N VAL A 5 -3.01 10.36 2.77
CA VAL A 5 -3.65 10.24 1.45
C VAL A 5 -4.74 9.17 1.55
N PRO A 6 -5.94 9.35 0.98
CA PRO A 6 -7.01 8.35 1.05
C PRO A 6 -6.50 6.99 0.57
N GLY A 7 -6.33 6.05 1.52
CA GLY A 7 -5.83 4.70 1.27
C GLY A 7 -4.50 4.35 1.96
N VAL A 8 -3.76 5.31 2.53
CA VAL A 8 -2.52 5.04 3.28
C VAL A 8 -2.64 5.51 4.73
N PRO A 9 -2.44 4.61 5.72
CA PRO A 9 -2.42 5.00 7.11
C PRO A 9 -1.17 5.83 7.41
N ARG A 10 -1.33 6.92 8.18
CA ARG A 10 -0.18 7.70 8.69
C ARG A 10 0.74 6.87 9.58
N ARG A 11 0.16 5.91 10.30
CA ARG A 11 0.86 5.04 11.24
C ARG A 11 0.33 3.62 11.05
N PHE A 12 1.21 2.66 10.92
CA PHE A 12 0.86 1.25 10.76
C PHE A 12 1.78 0.39 11.60
N THR A 13 1.35 -0.84 11.89
CA THR A 13 2.12 -1.79 12.67
C THR A 13 2.38 -3.02 11.81
N VAL A 14 3.64 -3.37 11.62
CA VAL A 14 4.07 -4.52 10.83
C VAL A 14 4.94 -5.40 11.71
N ARG A 15 4.58 -6.68 11.82
CA ARG A 15 5.27 -7.67 12.67
C ARG A 15 5.49 -7.20 14.12
N GLY A 16 4.57 -6.40 14.67
CA GLY A 16 4.66 -5.83 16.02
C GLY A 16 5.43 -4.51 16.13
N THR A 17 6.12 -4.09 15.08
CA THR A 17 6.82 -2.79 15.04
C THR A 17 5.92 -1.72 14.46
N ARG A 18 5.83 -0.58 15.15
CA ARG A 18 5.06 0.58 14.70
C ARG A 18 5.92 1.48 13.83
N TYR A 19 5.44 1.75 12.62
CA TYR A 19 6.05 2.68 11.68
C TYR A 19 5.13 3.87 11.43
N GLU A 20 5.74 5.02 11.17
CA GLU A 20 5.04 6.25 10.81
C GLU A 20 5.48 6.69 9.42
N VAL A 21 4.51 6.93 8.54
CA VAL A 21 4.71 7.41 7.18
C VAL A 21 5.00 8.90 7.22
N VAL A 22 6.21 9.29 6.80
CA VAL A 22 6.60 10.69 6.61
C VAL A 22 6.07 11.19 5.28
N ARG A 23 6.31 10.42 4.21
CA ARG A 23 5.90 10.78 2.86
C ARG A 23 5.58 9.55 2.03
N VAL A 24 4.63 9.68 1.12
CA VAL A 24 4.42 8.71 0.04
C VAL A 24 5.32 9.13 -1.12
N LEU A 25 6.25 8.27 -1.48
CA LEU A 25 7.16 8.47 -2.61
C LEU A 25 6.48 8.15 -3.94
N GLY A 26 5.58 7.16 -3.95
CA GLY A 26 4.89 6.73 -5.16
C GLY A 26 3.75 5.78 -4.87
N THR A 27 2.85 5.64 -5.85
CA THR A 27 1.75 4.66 -5.79
C THR A 27 1.72 3.88 -7.08
N ARG A 28 1.78 2.55 -6.97
CA ARG A 28 1.70 1.63 -8.10
C ARG A 28 0.40 0.84 -8.00
N LYS A 29 -0.35 0.79 -9.08
CA LYS A 29 -1.50 -0.08 -9.24
C LYS A 29 -1.11 -1.19 -10.19
N ASP A 30 -1.27 -2.42 -9.75
CA ASP A 30 -1.03 -3.58 -10.58
C ASP A 30 -2.38 -4.07 -11.09
N THR A 31 -2.60 -3.86 -12.38
CA THR A 31 -3.76 -4.32 -13.15
C THR A 31 -3.33 -5.57 -13.91
N GLY A 32 -3.96 -6.71 -13.62
CA GLY A 32 -3.71 -7.93 -14.38
C GLY A 32 -4.62 -8.00 -15.61
N PRO A 33 -4.17 -8.55 -16.75
CA PRO A 33 -5.07 -8.93 -17.82
C PRO A 33 -5.99 -10.05 -17.31
N CYS A 34 -7.31 -9.87 -17.41
CA CYS A 34 -8.26 -10.95 -17.19
C CYS A 34 -8.05 -12.01 -18.27
N THR A 35 -7.84 -13.26 -17.88
CA THR A 35 -7.69 -14.41 -18.81
C THR A 35 -9.00 -14.82 -19.51
N SER A 36 -10.03 -13.96 -19.46
CA SER A 36 -11.35 -14.23 -20.02
C SER A 36 -11.92 -12.92 -20.57
N GLY A 37 -11.67 -12.64 -21.86
CA GLY A 37 -12.54 -11.94 -22.82
C GLY A 37 -13.31 -10.65 -22.49
N SER A 38 -13.16 -10.00 -21.33
CA SER A 38 -13.89 -8.76 -20.97
C SER A 38 -12.93 -7.60 -20.75
N ASP A 39 -13.23 -6.47 -21.39
CA ASP A 39 -12.45 -5.21 -21.43
C ASP A 39 -12.35 -4.47 -20.06
N GLU A 40 -12.77 -5.10 -18.97
CA GLU A 40 -12.73 -4.50 -17.63
C GLU A 40 -11.35 -4.68 -16.98
N ARG A 41 -10.58 -3.60 -16.91
CA ARG A 41 -9.28 -3.56 -16.20
C ARG A 41 -9.48 -3.51 -14.70
N TYR A 42 -9.57 -4.67 -14.06
CA TYR A 42 -9.62 -4.75 -12.59
C TYR A 42 -8.24 -4.46 -11.99
N VAL A 43 -8.16 -3.42 -11.15
CA VAL A 43 -6.98 -3.20 -10.31
C VAL A 43 -6.96 -4.26 -9.22
N ARG A 44 -6.04 -5.24 -9.32
CA ARG A 44 -5.97 -6.38 -8.40
C ARG A 44 -5.16 -6.07 -7.14
N ARG A 45 -4.12 -5.24 -7.24
CA ARG A 45 -3.22 -4.91 -6.12
C ARG A 45 -2.86 -3.43 -6.16
N HIS A 46 -2.80 -2.83 -4.97
CA HIS A 46 -2.31 -1.48 -4.79
C HIS A 46 -1.03 -1.53 -3.96
N PHE A 47 -0.01 -0.84 -4.43
CA PHE A 47 1.29 -0.69 -3.80
C PHE A 47 1.55 0.79 -3.54
N PHE A 48 2.13 1.08 -2.38
CA PHE A 48 2.49 2.43 -1.97
C PHE A 48 3.94 2.44 -1.49
N ASP A 49 4.79 3.13 -2.23
CA ASP A 49 6.15 3.44 -1.79
C ASP A 49 6.07 4.58 -0.79
N ILE A 50 6.54 4.33 0.42
CA ILE A 50 6.54 5.28 1.52
C ILE A 50 7.95 5.44 2.07
N GLU A 51 8.20 6.57 2.70
CA GLU A 51 9.36 6.81 3.54
C GLU A 51 8.89 6.97 4.97
N THR A 52 9.54 6.28 5.90
CA THR A 52 9.20 6.29 7.31
C THR A 52 9.97 7.38 8.07
N THR A 53 9.61 7.61 9.33
CA THR A 53 10.34 8.52 10.23
C THR A 53 11.77 8.06 10.52
N THR A 54 12.07 6.78 10.34
CA THR A 54 13.42 6.21 10.46
C THR A 54 14.28 6.47 9.22
N GLY A 55 13.72 7.06 8.15
CA GLY A 55 14.39 7.26 6.86
C GLY A 55 14.39 6.01 5.98
N GLU A 56 13.68 4.95 6.38
CA GLU A 56 13.56 3.73 5.60
C GLU A 56 12.52 3.90 4.50
N ARG A 57 12.84 3.42 3.30
CA ARG A 57 11.89 3.34 2.20
C ARG A 57 11.25 1.97 2.22
N MET A 58 9.93 1.95 2.20
CA MET A 58 9.14 0.73 2.35
C MET A 58 8.04 0.70 1.30
N THR A 59 7.78 -0.47 0.74
CA THR A 59 6.63 -0.68 -0.15
C THR A 59 5.49 -1.32 0.64
N LEU A 60 4.41 -0.58 0.86
CA LEU A 60 3.16 -1.08 1.45
C LEU A 60 2.27 -1.70 0.37
N ARG A 61 1.93 -2.97 0.53
CA ARG A 61 0.94 -3.64 -0.32
C ARG A 61 -0.42 -3.67 0.37
N VAL A 62 -1.45 -3.22 -0.34
CA VAL A 62 -2.85 -3.29 0.08
C VAL A 62 -3.56 -4.39 -0.68
N SER A 63 -4.06 -5.37 0.08
CA SER A 63 -4.90 -6.45 -0.42
C SER A 63 -6.35 -6.17 -0.06
N ARG A 64 -7.28 -6.35 -1.01
CA ARG A 64 -8.72 -6.28 -0.72
C ARG A 64 -9.14 -7.56 0.02
N GLY A 65 -9.15 -7.51 1.35
CA GLY A 65 -9.66 -8.56 2.24
C GLY A 65 -10.19 -7.95 3.53
N THR A 66 -11.06 -8.66 4.25
CA THR A 66 -11.77 -8.21 5.47
C THR A 66 -10.85 -7.81 6.62
N LYS A 67 -9.55 -8.12 6.54
CA LYS A 67 -8.50 -7.65 7.43
C LYS A 67 -7.51 -6.85 6.60
N GLN A 68 -7.31 -5.58 6.94
CA GLN A 68 -6.26 -4.73 6.35
C GLN A 68 -4.89 -5.28 6.76
N ASP A 69 -4.42 -6.27 5.99
CA ASP A 69 -3.09 -6.86 6.14
C ASP A 69 -2.10 -6.04 5.33
N TRP A 70 -1.17 -5.39 6.04
CA TRP A 70 -0.11 -4.57 5.45
C TRP A 70 1.13 -5.43 5.33
N SER A 71 1.47 -5.80 4.10
CA SER A 71 2.76 -6.40 3.81
C SER A 71 3.75 -5.29 3.44
N VAL A 72 4.92 -5.31 4.08
CA VAL A 72 6.05 -4.42 3.78
C VAL A 72 7.09 -5.23 3.03
N GLU A 73 7.51 -4.72 1.89
CA GLU A 73 8.70 -5.16 1.17
C GLU A 73 9.77 -4.07 1.30
N GLN A 74 10.98 -4.46 1.74
CA GLN A 74 12.16 -3.61 1.89
C GLN A 74 13.08 -3.76 0.68
#